data_AF-A0AAD7RZP1-F1
#
_entry.id   AF-A0AAD7RZP1-F1
#
_cell.length_a   1.000
_cell.length_b   1.000
_cell.length_c   1.000
_cell.angle_alpha   90.00
_cell.angle_beta   90.00
_cell.angle_gamma   90.00
#
_symmetry.space_group_name_H-M   'P 1'
#
loop_
_entity.id
_entity.type
_entity.pdbx_description
1 polymer ?
#
loop_
_entity_poly.entity_id
_entity_poly.type
_entity_poly.pdbx_seq_one_letter_code
_entity_poly.pdbx_strand_id
1 'polypeptide(L)'
;METVMNAKRIGQEQFEAFTRECLLDRTKAVDDPIPRNKLKVFSTSTQARAKVSNSSPPSRMTMNSSHACTLAARRGMETLRSYFRHENQACPPALSDGGSLCTGTKNDLLTCLEEVSDAKTETPVTICIVLDGAAIVQMLKPAASKTFEEYAQQIFIPYMSTKLQTVSRLDLVWDTYLADSLKGSTRAKRRQGVRRRVVAAAAIPGNWQNFL
;
A
#
# COMPACT_ATOMS: atom_id res chain seq x y z
N MET A 1 22.40 -28.92 -18.87
CA MET A 1 22.10 -29.35 -17.49
C MET A 1 23.21 -29.02 -16.49
N GLU A 2 24.47 -28.90 -16.91
CA GLU A 2 25.63 -28.64 -16.04
C GLU A 2 25.59 -27.30 -15.26
N THR A 3 24.96 -26.26 -15.83
CA THR A 3 24.85 -24.93 -15.19
C THR A 3 23.97 -24.92 -13.94
N VAL A 4 22.90 -25.72 -13.91
CA VAL A 4 21.97 -25.79 -12.77
C VAL A 4 22.63 -26.56 -11.62
N MET A 5 23.36 -27.62 -11.94
CA MET A 5 24.09 -28.44 -10.96
C MET A 5 25.19 -27.64 -10.25
N ASN A 6 25.82 -26.69 -10.95
CA ASN A 6 26.86 -25.84 -10.38
C ASN A 6 26.34 -24.58 -9.65
N ALA A 7 25.04 -24.28 -9.71
CA ALA A 7 24.47 -23.07 -9.12
C ALA A 7 24.67 -23.02 -7.59
N LYS A 8 24.51 -24.16 -6.91
CA LYS A 8 24.73 -24.29 -5.47
C LYS A 8 26.18 -23.99 -5.10
N ARG A 9 27.13 -24.59 -5.82
CA ARG A 9 28.58 -24.40 -5.61
C ARG A 9 28.97 -22.93 -5.79
N ILE A 10 28.54 -22.31 -6.89
CA ILE A 10 28.84 -20.90 -7.21
C ILE A 10 28.27 -19.95 -6.16
N GLY A 11 27.04 -20.19 -5.68
CA GLY A 11 26.44 -19.39 -4.61
C GLY A 11 27.20 -19.54 -3.29
N GLN A 12 27.65 -20.75 -2.98
CA GLN A 12 28.39 -21.03 -1.74
C GLN A 12 29.77 -20.38 -1.74
N GLU A 13 30.51 -20.46 -2.85
CA GLU A 13 31.80 -19.77 -3.01
C GLU A 13 31.67 -18.24 -2.86
N GLN A 14 30.60 -17.64 -3.39
CA GLN A 14 30.36 -16.20 -3.23
C GLN A 14 30.00 -15.79 -1.81
N PHE A 15 29.23 -16.62 -1.11
CA PHE A 15 28.91 -16.38 0.29
C PHE A 15 30.17 -16.46 1.17
N GLU A 16 31.01 -17.45 0.94
CA GLU A 16 32.27 -17.62 1.67
C GLU A 16 33.25 -16.47 1.38
N ALA A 17 33.36 -16.04 0.12
CA ALA A 17 34.16 -14.88 -0.27
C ALA A 17 33.68 -13.59 0.40
N PHE A 18 32.37 -13.31 0.38
CA PHE A 18 31.80 -12.14 1.06
C PHE A 18 32.06 -12.17 2.56
N THR A 19 31.85 -13.32 3.20
CA THR A 19 32.08 -13.49 4.64
C THR A 19 33.53 -13.20 4.99
N ARG A 20 34.47 -13.70 4.20
CA ARG A 20 35.90 -13.47 4.42
C ARG A 20 36.27 -12.01 4.18
N GLU A 21 35.94 -11.47 3.00
CA GLU A 21 36.40 -10.14 2.57
C GLU A 21 35.76 -9.00 3.37
N CYS A 22 34.47 -9.12 3.72
CA CYS A 22 33.70 -8.04 4.37
C CYS A 22 33.58 -8.21 5.88
N LEU A 23 33.49 -9.44 6.41
CA LEU A 23 33.23 -9.67 7.84
C LEU A 23 34.47 -10.04 8.65
N LEU A 24 35.37 -10.84 8.08
CA LEU A 24 36.60 -11.27 8.76
C LEU A 24 37.75 -10.29 8.50
N ASP A 25 38.15 -10.17 7.24
CA ASP A 25 39.35 -9.42 6.84
C ASP A 25 39.06 -7.92 6.69
N ARG A 26 37.77 -7.53 6.59
CA ARG A 26 37.27 -6.14 6.45
C ARG A 26 37.96 -5.33 5.35
N THR A 27 38.35 -6.02 4.28
CA THR A 27 38.99 -5.45 3.09
C THR A 27 38.03 -4.71 2.17
N LYS A 28 36.72 -5.02 2.28
CA LYS A 28 35.63 -4.40 1.52
C LYS A 28 34.52 -3.92 2.43
N ALA A 29 33.75 -2.95 1.97
CA ALA A 29 32.63 -2.41 2.74
C ALA A 29 31.45 -3.41 2.74
N VAL A 30 30.66 -3.43 3.81
CA VAL A 30 29.54 -4.37 3.95
C VAL A 30 28.42 -4.07 2.94
N ASP A 31 28.32 -2.83 2.49
CA ASP A 31 27.37 -2.34 1.49
C ASP A 31 27.86 -2.53 0.04
N ASP A 32 29.09 -3.01 -0.17
CA ASP A 32 29.59 -3.28 -1.52
C ASP A 32 28.74 -4.35 -2.23
N PRO A 33 28.27 -4.08 -3.46
CA PRO A 33 27.33 -4.95 -4.13
C PRO A 33 27.96 -6.27 -4.59
N ILE A 34 27.32 -7.39 -4.24
CA ILE A 34 27.72 -8.71 -4.75
C ILE A 34 27.31 -8.83 -6.24
N PRO A 35 28.25 -9.12 -7.16
CA PRO A 35 27.96 -9.19 -8.59
C PRO A 35 26.98 -10.33 -8.92
N ARG A 36 26.04 -10.06 -9.83
CA ARG A 36 25.05 -11.05 -10.27
C ARG A 36 25.67 -12.16 -11.11
N ASN A 37 25.38 -13.40 -10.76
CA ASN A 37 25.72 -14.58 -11.56
C ASN A 37 24.85 -14.69 -12.81
N LYS A 38 25.46 -14.63 -13.99
CA LYS A 38 24.78 -14.84 -15.28
C LYS A 38 24.73 -16.33 -15.65
N LEU A 39 24.06 -17.13 -14.82
CA LEU A 39 23.88 -18.55 -15.09
C LEU A 39 22.88 -18.73 -16.25
N LYS A 40 23.30 -19.39 -17.34
CA LYS A 40 22.41 -19.79 -18.43
C LYS A 40 21.59 -21.00 -17.97
N VAL A 41 20.41 -20.72 -17.42
CA VAL A 41 19.53 -21.75 -16.83
C VAL A 41 18.68 -22.46 -17.88
N PHE A 42 18.39 -21.79 -19.00
CA PHE A 42 17.64 -22.35 -20.13
C PHE A 42 18.16 -21.78 -21.45
N SER A 43 18.46 -22.64 -22.43
CA SER A 43 18.62 -22.20 -23.81
C SER A 43 17.23 -22.00 -24.40
N THR A 44 16.67 -20.80 -24.28
CA THR A 44 15.48 -20.46 -25.04
C THR A 44 15.89 -20.37 -26.51
N SER A 45 15.48 -21.33 -27.32
CA SER A 45 15.45 -21.16 -28.78
C SER A 45 14.34 -20.16 -29.09
N THR A 46 14.62 -18.88 -28.88
CA THR A 46 13.82 -17.80 -29.47
C THR A 46 14.47 -17.47 -30.81
N GLN A 47 13.88 -17.98 -31.89
CA GLN A 47 14.10 -17.39 -33.21
C GLN A 47 13.83 -15.89 -33.11
N ALA A 48 14.75 -15.08 -33.63
CA ALA A 48 14.68 -13.63 -33.57
C ALA A 48 13.39 -13.15 -34.24
N ARG A 49 12.41 -12.69 -33.44
CA ARG A 49 11.22 -12.01 -33.95
C ARG A 49 11.60 -10.59 -34.32
N ALA A 50 11.26 -10.19 -35.54
CA ALA A 50 11.49 -8.88 -36.10
C ALA A 50 10.93 -7.76 -35.20
N LYS A 51 11.60 -6.60 -35.22
CA LYS A 51 11.27 -5.39 -34.47
C LYS A 51 9.83 -4.95 -34.75
N VAL A 52 8.98 -5.00 -33.72
CA VAL A 52 7.78 -4.15 -33.63
C VAL A 52 8.00 -3.19 -32.48
N SER A 53 8.09 -1.92 -32.82
CA SER A 53 8.08 -0.82 -31.87
C SER A 53 6.72 -0.75 -31.20
N ASN A 54 6.65 -1.04 -29.91
CA ASN A 54 5.93 -0.21 -28.94
C ASN A 54 6.37 -0.59 -27.53
N SER A 55 6.80 0.43 -26.80
CA SER A 55 7.32 0.37 -25.45
C SER A 55 6.25 -0.05 -24.44
N SER A 56 6.45 -1.21 -23.80
CA SER A 56 6.08 -1.40 -22.39
C SER A 56 6.98 -2.49 -21.79
N PRO A 57 7.52 -2.31 -20.58
CA PRO A 57 8.36 -3.33 -19.96
C PRO A 57 7.48 -4.50 -19.49
N PRO A 58 7.99 -5.74 -19.50
CA PRO A 58 7.28 -6.87 -18.91
C PRO A 58 7.17 -6.64 -17.40
N SER A 59 5.97 -6.34 -16.94
CA SER A 59 5.64 -6.22 -15.51
C SER A 59 5.98 -7.53 -14.82
N ARG A 60 6.97 -7.49 -13.92
CA ARG A 60 7.25 -8.57 -12.98
C ARG A 60 6.09 -8.57 -11.98
N MET A 61 5.05 -9.36 -12.24
CA MET A 61 3.85 -9.41 -11.41
C MET A 61 4.13 -10.01 -10.03
N THR A 62 4.39 -9.15 -9.04
CA THR A 62 4.08 -9.48 -7.65
C THR A 62 2.59 -9.32 -7.47
N MET A 63 1.84 -10.43 -7.55
CA MET A 63 0.40 -10.40 -7.38
C MET A 63 0.05 -10.52 -5.90
N ASN A 64 -0.79 -9.59 -5.43
CA ASN A 64 -1.29 -9.56 -4.06
C ASN A 64 -2.31 -10.70 -3.88
N SER A 65 -2.17 -11.49 -2.82
CA SER A 65 -3.04 -12.65 -2.50
C SER A 65 -4.55 -12.34 -2.54
N SER A 66 -4.93 -11.08 -2.29
CA SER A 66 -6.31 -10.62 -2.32
C SER A 66 -6.96 -10.67 -3.71
N HIS A 67 -6.22 -10.34 -4.79
CA HIS A 67 -6.76 -10.37 -6.16
C HIS A 67 -7.03 -11.80 -6.63
N ALA A 68 -6.21 -12.73 -6.16
CA ALA A 68 -6.33 -14.12 -6.51
C ALA A 68 -7.56 -14.78 -5.87
N CYS A 69 -7.87 -14.37 -4.63
CA CYS A 69 -9.04 -14.81 -3.89
C CYS A 69 -10.37 -14.40 -4.56
N THR A 70 -10.47 -13.18 -5.09
CA THR A 70 -11.66 -12.68 -5.80
C THR A 70 -12.04 -13.55 -6.99
N LEU A 71 -11.02 -14.05 -7.68
CA LEU A 71 -11.15 -14.76 -8.93
C LEU A 71 -11.55 -16.22 -8.73
N ALA A 72 -11.04 -16.84 -7.68
CA ALA A 72 -11.43 -18.19 -7.27
C ALA A 72 -12.91 -18.26 -6.89
N ALA A 73 -13.41 -17.24 -6.17
CA ALA A 73 -14.82 -17.15 -5.79
C ALA A 73 -15.77 -17.01 -6.98
N ARG A 74 -15.41 -16.21 -8.00
CA ARG A 74 -16.21 -16.06 -9.24
C ARG A 74 -16.35 -17.34 -10.06
N ARG A 75 -15.43 -18.30 -9.94
CA ARG A 75 -15.48 -19.57 -10.68
C ARG A 75 -16.21 -20.69 -9.93
N GLY A 76 -16.84 -20.39 -8.79
CA GLY A 76 -17.51 -21.40 -7.98
C GLY A 76 -16.53 -22.45 -7.44
N MET A 77 -15.24 -22.11 -7.30
CA MET A 77 -14.30 -23.01 -6.66
C MET A 77 -14.72 -23.15 -5.21
N GLU A 78 -15.24 -24.34 -4.89
CA GLU A 78 -15.87 -24.65 -3.61
C GLU A 78 -14.90 -24.36 -2.47
N THR A 79 -15.10 -23.20 -1.84
CA THR A 79 -14.40 -22.62 -0.69
C THR A 79 -12.94 -22.17 -0.89
N LEU A 80 -12.61 -21.06 -0.21
CA LEU A 80 -11.25 -20.56 0.09
C LEU A 80 -10.24 -21.66 0.49
N ARG A 81 -10.74 -22.73 1.12
CA ARG A 81 -9.96 -23.88 1.58
C ARG A 81 -9.39 -24.70 0.42
N SER A 82 -10.13 -24.82 -0.68
CA SER A 82 -9.67 -25.45 -1.92
C SER A 82 -8.61 -24.59 -2.62
N TYR A 83 -8.76 -23.26 -2.58
CA TYR A 83 -7.79 -22.31 -3.12
C TYR A 83 -6.40 -22.43 -2.46
N PHE A 84 -6.35 -22.54 -1.12
CA PHE A 84 -5.09 -22.70 -0.38
C PHE A 84 -4.55 -24.14 -0.36
N ARG A 85 -5.23 -25.10 -0.98
CA ARG A 85 -4.80 -26.51 -0.99
C ARG A 85 -3.55 -26.73 -1.86
N HIS A 86 -3.29 -25.84 -2.79
CA HIS A 86 -2.15 -25.89 -3.70
C HIS A 86 -1.29 -24.64 -3.52
N GLU A 87 0.03 -24.81 -3.66
CA GLU A 87 0.98 -23.71 -3.56
C GLU A 87 0.69 -22.65 -4.63
N ASN A 88 0.62 -21.38 -4.23
CA ASN A 88 0.39 -20.26 -5.14
C ASN A 88 1.59 -20.11 -6.09
N GLN A 89 1.54 -20.79 -7.23
CA GLN A 89 2.56 -20.63 -8.27
C GLN A 89 2.54 -19.21 -8.85
N ALA A 90 3.63 -18.79 -9.48
CA ALA A 90 3.77 -17.46 -10.08
C ALA A 90 2.67 -17.13 -11.12
N CYS A 91 1.98 -18.14 -11.66
CA CYS A 91 0.82 -17.99 -12.51
C CYS A 91 -0.23 -19.05 -12.14
N PRO A 92 -1.12 -18.79 -11.17
CA PRO A 92 -2.11 -19.77 -10.77
C PRO A 92 -3.11 -19.98 -11.92
N PRO A 93 -3.36 -21.23 -12.38
CA PRO A 93 -4.31 -21.51 -13.47
C PRO A 93 -5.73 -21.00 -13.20
N ALA A 94 -6.10 -20.86 -11.92
CA ALA A 94 -7.37 -20.31 -11.48
C ALA A 94 -7.57 -18.82 -11.85
N LEU A 95 -6.50 -18.08 -12.14
CA LEU A 95 -6.53 -16.62 -12.39
C LEU A 95 -6.39 -16.23 -13.86
N SER A 96 -6.12 -17.20 -14.71
CA SER A 96 -5.89 -17.02 -16.14
C SER A 96 -7.11 -17.49 -16.92
N ASP A 97 -7.54 -16.68 -17.87
CA ASP A 97 -8.46 -17.08 -18.94
C ASP A 97 -7.67 -17.10 -20.24
N GLY A 98 -7.26 -18.29 -20.68
CA GLY A 98 -6.52 -18.46 -21.93
C GLY A 98 -5.21 -17.65 -22.04
N GLY A 99 -4.53 -17.37 -20.92
CA GLY A 99 -3.29 -16.57 -20.92
C GLY A 99 -3.48 -15.08 -20.63
N SER A 100 -4.72 -14.63 -20.44
CA SER A 100 -5.04 -13.26 -19.99
C SER A 100 -5.43 -13.25 -18.51
N LEU A 101 -5.03 -12.19 -17.81
CA LEU A 101 -5.44 -11.95 -16.43
C LEU A 101 -6.92 -11.59 -16.38
N CYS A 102 -7.65 -12.25 -15.49
CA CYS A 102 -8.98 -11.78 -15.16
C CYS A 102 -8.87 -10.47 -14.36
N THR A 103 -9.56 -9.44 -14.84
CA THR A 103 -9.60 -8.12 -14.23
C THR A 103 -10.81 -7.99 -13.33
N GLY A 104 -10.63 -7.43 -12.14
CA GLY A 104 -11.70 -7.11 -11.19
C GLY A 104 -11.40 -5.81 -10.45
N THR A 105 -12.45 -5.21 -9.92
CA THR A 105 -12.36 -4.07 -8.99
C THR A 105 -12.38 -4.58 -7.56
N LYS A 106 -11.74 -3.86 -6.63
CA LYS A 106 -11.67 -4.23 -5.20
C LYS A 106 -13.07 -4.52 -4.60
N ASN A 107 -14.12 -3.90 -5.13
CA ASN A 107 -15.50 -4.10 -4.70
C ASN A 107 -16.02 -5.52 -4.96
N ASP A 108 -15.48 -6.21 -5.95
CA ASP A 108 -15.86 -7.59 -6.29
C ASP A 108 -15.55 -8.60 -5.18
N LEU A 109 -14.66 -8.24 -4.24
CA LEU A 109 -14.38 -9.05 -3.05
C LEU A 109 -15.52 -9.00 -2.04
N LEU A 110 -16.32 -7.93 -2.00
CA LEU A 110 -17.36 -7.78 -0.99
C LEU A 110 -18.44 -8.85 -1.16
N THR A 111 -18.85 -9.13 -2.40
CA THR A 111 -19.83 -10.19 -2.71
C THR A 111 -19.38 -11.57 -2.20
N CYS A 112 -18.09 -11.88 -2.35
CA CYS A 112 -17.54 -13.15 -1.88
C CYS A 112 -17.42 -13.23 -0.35
N LEU A 113 -17.26 -12.09 0.32
CA LEU A 113 -17.16 -12.01 1.77
C LEU A 113 -18.54 -11.99 2.44
N GLU A 114 -19.55 -11.46 1.77
CA GLU A 114 -20.95 -11.49 2.21
C GLU A 114 -21.47 -12.92 2.36
N GLU A 115 -21.12 -13.82 1.42
CA GLU A 115 -21.52 -15.25 1.47
C GLU A 115 -20.90 -16.02 2.65
N VAL A 116 -19.75 -15.57 3.17
CA VAL A 116 -19.01 -16.20 4.27
C VAL A 116 -19.31 -15.51 5.61
N SER A 117 -19.99 -14.37 5.57
CA SER A 117 -20.35 -13.61 6.76
C SER A 117 -21.63 -14.18 7.36
N ASP A 118 -21.50 -15.11 8.32
CA ASP A 118 -22.59 -15.40 9.25
C ASP A 118 -22.98 -14.09 9.95
N ALA A 119 -24.12 -13.51 9.55
CA ALA A 119 -24.59 -12.24 10.06
C ALA A 119 -24.96 -12.36 11.55
N LYS A 120 -23.96 -12.20 12.43
CA LYS A 120 -24.18 -11.81 13.82
C LYS A 120 -24.24 -10.29 13.89
N THR A 121 -25.46 -9.78 13.82
CA THR A 121 -25.81 -8.37 14.00
C THR A 121 -25.82 -8.00 15.48
N GLU A 122 -24.73 -8.26 16.18
CA GLU A 122 -24.45 -7.57 17.45
C GLU A 122 -23.31 -6.63 17.18
N THR A 123 -23.63 -5.44 16.66
CA THR A 123 -22.66 -4.35 16.62
C THR A 123 -22.24 -4.08 18.06
N PRO A 124 -20.96 -4.29 18.42
CA PRO A 124 -20.51 -4.00 19.76
C PRO A 124 -20.75 -2.53 20.07
N VAL A 125 -21.17 -2.23 21.30
CA VAL A 125 -21.35 -0.85 21.75
C VAL A 125 -20.06 -0.09 21.48
N THR A 126 -20.14 0.90 20.60
CA THR A 126 -18.97 1.69 20.24
C THR A 126 -18.65 2.63 21.38
N ILE A 127 -17.57 2.33 22.12
CA ILE A 127 -17.15 3.13 23.27
C ILE A 127 -16.23 4.30 22.88
N CYS A 128 -15.60 4.23 21.70
CA CYS A 128 -14.60 5.21 21.29
C CYS A 128 -14.65 5.51 19.79
N ILE A 129 -14.45 6.77 19.44
CA ILE A 129 -14.21 7.23 18.07
C ILE A 129 -12.80 7.81 17.99
N VAL A 130 -12.03 7.42 16.97
CA VAL A 130 -10.73 8.01 16.65
C VAL A 130 -10.84 8.70 15.29
N LEU A 131 -10.53 9.99 15.24
CA LEU A 131 -10.65 10.81 14.04
C LEU A 131 -9.28 11.31 13.57
N ASP A 132 -9.06 11.27 12.26
CA ASP A 132 -7.98 12.01 11.61
C ASP A 132 -8.34 13.49 11.57
N GLY A 133 -7.64 14.31 12.35
CA GLY A 133 -7.93 15.72 12.51
C GLY A 133 -7.79 16.51 11.21
N ALA A 134 -6.81 16.19 10.37
CA ALA A 134 -6.63 16.89 9.10
C ALA A 134 -7.78 16.57 8.14
N ALA A 135 -8.22 15.31 8.09
CA ALA A 135 -9.36 14.89 7.29
C ALA A 135 -10.67 15.56 7.76
N ILE A 136 -10.89 15.65 9.08
CA ILE A 136 -12.09 16.32 9.63
C ILE A 136 -12.11 17.81 9.30
N VAL A 137 -10.98 18.53 9.43
CA VAL A 137 -10.93 19.97 9.07
C VAL A 137 -11.24 20.17 7.58
N GLN A 138 -10.70 19.31 6.70
CA GLN A 138 -10.99 19.37 5.27
C GLN A 138 -12.46 19.08 4.94
N MET A 139 -13.08 18.14 5.67
CA MET A 139 -14.49 17.81 5.53
C MET A 139 -15.41 18.94 6.04
N LEU A 140 -15.08 19.55 7.16
CA LEU A 140 -15.87 20.61 7.81
C LEU A 140 -15.50 21.98 7.25
N LYS A 141 -16.20 22.40 6.19
CA LYS A 141 -15.97 23.70 5.55
C LYS A 141 -16.35 24.86 6.51
N PRO A 142 -15.63 25.99 6.46
CA PRO A 142 -15.76 27.09 7.41
C PRO A 142 -17.01 27.96 7.22
N ALA A 143 -17.86 27.66 6.24
CA ALA A 143 -19.09 28.40 5.92
C ALA A 143 -18.85 29.93 5.91
N ALA A 144 -19.54 30.68 6.77
CA ALA A 144 -19.45 32.14 6.87
C ALA A 144 -18.42 32.63 7.91
N SER A 145 -17.69 31.74 8.58
CA SER A 145 -16.71 32.10 9.60
C SER A 145 -15.52 32.85 8.98
N LYS A 146 -15.17 33.99 9.58
CA LYS A 146 -14.08 34.86 9.12
C LYS A 146 -12.75 34.49 9.76
N THR A 147 -12.78 34.01 11.00
CA THR A 147 -11.59 33.64 11.78
C THR A 147 -11.61 32.16 12.16
N PHE A 148 -10.44 31.62 12.52
CA PHE A 148 -10.37 30.25 13.04
C PHE A 148 -11.10 30.07 14.36
N GLU A 149 -11.19 31.11 15.19
CA GLU A 149 -11.99 31.08 16.42
C GLU A 149 -13.49 30.92 16.13
N GLU A 150 -14.03 31.73 15.21
CA GLU A 150 -15.42 31.60 14.78
C GLU A 150 -15.69 30.21 14.20
N TYR A 151 -14.79 29.71 13.34
CA TYR A 151 -14.88 28.36 12.77
C TYR A 151 -14.90 27.28 13.86
N ALA A 152 -14.01 27.40 14.85
CA ALA A 152 -13.91 26.45 15.95
C ALA A 152 -15.21 26.41 16.76
N GLN A 153 -15.73 27.58 17.16
CA GLN A 153 -16.92 27.70 18.00
C GLN A 153 -18.22 27.33 17.27
N GLN A 154 -18.34 27.71 15.99
CA GLN A 154 -19.60 27.56 15.25
C GLN A 154 -19.72 26.20 14.54
N ILE A 155 -18.60 25.57 14.18
CA ILE A 155 -18.61 24.39 13.30
C ILE A 155 -17.84 23.23 13.91
N PHE A 156 -16.55 23.41 14.19
CA PHE A 156 -15.68 22.29 14.56
C PHE A 156 -16.05 21.68 15.92
N ILE A 157 -16.15 22.51 16.97
CA ILE A 157 -16.48 22.06 18.34
C ILE A 157 -17.90 21.48 18.39
N PRO A 158 -18.96 22.13 17.85
CA PRO A 158 -20.30 21.54 17.83
C PRO A 158 -20.34 20.17 17.16
N TYR A 159 -19.63 19.99 16.03
CA TYR A 159 -19.57 18.69 15.37
C TYR A 159 -18.90 17.63 16.26
N MET A 160 -17.78 17.95 16.91
CA MET A 160 -17.10 17.03 17.86
C MET A 160 -18.01 16.69 19.04
N SER A 161 -18.70 17.68 19.62
CA SER A 161 -19.62 17.49 20.75
C SER A 161 -20.76 16.53 20.41
N THR A 162 -21.34 16.67 19.21
CA THR A 162 -22.39 15.74 18.74
C THR A 162 -21.86 14.31 18.60
N LYS A 163 -20.62 14.12 18.15
CA LYS A 163 -20.00 12.78 18.10
C LYS A 163 -19.73 12.24 19.50
N LEU A 164 -19.27 13.07 20.42
CA LEU A 164 -19.00 12.69 21.81
C LEU A 164 -20.28 12.32 22.57
N GLN A 165 -21.47 12.78 22.17
CA GLN A 165 -22.73 12.32 22.77
C GLN A 165 -22.99 10.82 22.54
N THR A 166 -22.40 10.22 21.51
CA THR A 166 -22.61 8.81 21.16
C THR A 166 -21.58 7.85 21.75
N VAL A 167 -20.46 8.36 22.26
CA VAL A 167 -19.33 7.55 22.72
C VAL A 167 -18.74 8.10 24.02
N SER A 168 -18.15 7.25 24.85
CA SER A 168 -17.52 7.72 26.09
C SER A 168 -16.19 8.44 25.85
N ARG A 169 -15.55 8.22 24.69
CA ARG A 169 -14.26 8.82 24.34
C ARG A 169 -14.17 9.19 22.85
N LEU A 170 -13.70 10.40 22.57
CA LEU A 170 -13.35 10.85 21.23
C LEU A 170 -11.90 11.31 21.21
N ASP A 171 -11.08 10.68 20.37
CA ASP A 171 -9.68 11.02 20.17
C ASP A 171 -9.48 11.69 18.81
N LEU A 172 -8.82 12.84 18.81
CA LEU A 172 -8.46 13.56 17.59
C LEU A 172 -6.95 13.42 17.35
N VAL A 173 -6.59 12.73 16.27
CA VAL A 173 -5.20 12.43 15.94
C VAL A 173 -4.72 13.39 14.87
N TRP A 174 -3.57 14.02 15.12
CA TRP A 174 -2.91 14.91 14.18
C TRP A 174 -1.57 14.34 13.75
N ASP A 175 -1.26 14.48 12.47
CA ASP A 175 0.04 14.12 11.94
C ASP A 175 1.14 14.98 12.57
N THR A 176 2.18 14.31 13.09
CA THR A 176 3.43 14.99 13.46
C THR A 176 4.37 14.99 12.28
N TYR A 177 4.79 16.17 11.86
CA TYR A 177 5.64 16.36 10.70
C TYR A 177 7.10 16.58 11.11
N LEU A 178 7.81 15.47 11.38
CA LEU A 178 9.25 15.50 11.61
C LEU A 178 10.01 15.79 10.30
N ALA A 179 11.03 16.64 10.38
CA ALA A 179 11.86 17.04 9.24
C ALA A 179 12.55 15.81 8.59
N ASP A 180 13.03 14.89 9.44
CA ASP A 180 13.81 13.72 9.02
C ASP A 180 12.93 12.49 8.76
N SER A 181 11.62 12.68 8.61
CA SER A 181 10.71 11.59 8.24
C SER A 181 10.96 11.14 6.80
N LEU A 182 10.82 9.85 6.53
CA LEU A 182 10.82 9.25 5.19
C LEU A 182 9.86 9.97 4.21
N LYS A 183 8.80 10.61 4.72
CA LYS A 183 7.82 11.38 3.92
C LYS A 183 8.23 12.84 3.68
N GLY A 184 9.34 13.32 4.23
CA GLY A 184 9.79 14.71 4.14
C GLY A 184 10.01 15.18 2.68
N SER A 185 10.65 14.34 1.87
CA SER A 185 10.90 14.62 0.45
C SER A 185 9.61 14.67 -0.39
N THR A 186 8.67 13.76 -0.15
CA THR A 186 7.35 13.74 -0.79
C THR A 186 6.53 14.98 -0.45
N ARG A 187 6.61 15.47 0.80
CA ARG A 187 5.94 16.71 1.23
C ARG A 187 6.58 17.96 0.61
N ALA A 188 7.90 17.98 0.46
CA ALA A 188 8.59 19.10 -0.18
C ALA A 188 8.13 19.32 -1.63
N LYS A 189 7.68 18.26 -2.32
CA LYS A 189 7.14 18.33 -3.69
C LYS A 189 5.69 18.82 -3.76
N ARG A 190 4.90 18.75 -2.67
CA ARG A 190 3.50 19.20 -2.62
C ARG A 190 3.34 20.72 -2.38
N ARG A 191 4.43 21.50 -2.40
CA ARG A 191 4.50 22.92 -1.96
C ARG A 191 3.79 23.93 -2.88
N GLN A 192 2.46 23.88 -2.97
CA GLN A 192 1.67 24.94 -3.64
C GLN A 192 0.52 25.53 -2.79
N GLY A 193 0.22 24.97 -1.62
CA GLY A 193 -0.79 25.50 -0.69
C GLY A 193 -0.30 26.66 0.19
N VAL A 194 -1.18 27.59 0.51
CA VAL A 194 -0.90 28.70 1.45
C VAL A 194 -0.71 28.12 2.85
N ARG A 195 0.51 28.24 3.38
CA ARG A 195 0.82 27.85 4.76
C ARG A 195 0.42 28.99 5.69
N ARG A 196 -0.76 28.89 6.30
CA ARG A 196 -1.21 29.83 7.33
C ARG A 196 -1.13 29.15 8.69
N ARG A 197 -0.49 29.82 9.65
CA ARG A 197 -0.49 29.37 11.05
C ARG A 197 -1.93 29.46 11.58
N VAL A 198 -2.40 28.38 12.19
CA VAL A 198 -3.71 28.34 12.83
C VAL A 198 -3.61 29.03 14.18
N VAL A 199 -4.19 30.21 14.29
CA VAL A 199 -4.34 30.98 15.53
C VAL A 199 -5.74 31.58 15.54
N ALA A 200 -6.33 31.75 16.73
CA ALA A 200 -7.73 32.17 16.92
C ALA A 200 -8.14 33.36 16.03
N ALA A 201 -7.39 34.46 16.11
CA ALA A 201 -7.66 35.69 15.38
C ALA A 201 -7.28 35.67 13.89
N ALA A 202 -6.58 34.62 13.40
CA ALA A 202 -6.19 34.58 12.00
C ALA A 202 -7.40 34.33 11.10
N ALA A 203 -7.41 35.01 9.96
CA ALA A 203 -8.46 34.86 8.96
C ALA A 203 -8.43 33.46 8.34
N ILE A 204 -9.63 32.94 8.05
CA ILE A 204 -9.81 31.70 7.29
C ILE A 204 -9.21 31.89 5.87
N PRO A 205 -8.46 30.90 5.34
CA PRO A 205 -7.97 30.94 3.96
C PRO A 205 -9.13 30.89 2.96
N GLY A 206 -9.09 31.73 1.92
CA GLY A 206 -10.11 31.70 0.87
C GLY A 206 -10.13 30.38 0.07
N ASN A 207 -8.99 29.70 -0.04
CA ASN A 207 -8.90 28.38 -0.65
C ASN A 207 -8.78 27.29 0.45
N TRP A 208 -9.91 26.95 1.06
CA TRP A 208 -9.98 25.95 2.12
C TRP A 208 -9.55 24.54 1.66
N GLN A 209 -9.88 24.16 0.43
CA GLN A 209 -9.56 22.83 -0.09
C GLN A 209 -8.05 22.57 -0.14
N ASN A 210 -7.26 23.61 -0.33
CA ASN A 210 -5.80 23.55 -0.37
C ASN A 210 -5.14 23.94 0.97
N PHE A 211 -5.92 24.11 2.02
CA PHE A 211 -5.45 24.43 3.36
C PHE A 211 -5.27 23.13 4.17
N LEU A 212 -4.02 22.89 4.65
CA LEU A 212 -3.45 21.66 5.25
C LEU A 212 -2.68 20.76 4.28
#